data_AF-A0A1R0GTG2-F1
#
_entry.id   AF-A0A1R0GTG2-F1
#
_cell.length_a   1.000
_cell.length_b   1.000
_cell.length_c   1.000
_cell.angle_alpha   90.00
_cell.angle_beta   90.00
_cell.angle_gamma   90.00
#
_symmetry.space_group_name_H-M   'P 1'
#
loop_
_entity.id
_entity.type
_entity.pdbx_description
1 polymer ?
#
loop_
_entity_poly.entity_id
_entity_poly.type
_entity_poly.pdbx_seq_one_letter_code
_entity_poly.pdbx_strand_id
1 'polypeptide(L)'
;MKRRKQAIERKRKEYESLLENVFTDKQETLDKVMWHQISIDIPRTYPSINYFRNQTVQNSLARTLYCWATRHPASGYVQGINDLASVFYSVFLSRYTGFDVLSISDEQIDNIDEKTIKEVEADCYCEPDGFEEFHLYTCAALLLKFGNVLEKMDFQDVLLFLQGLDRELLAWSPVDVDLLLSEAYMYKCLYSGKV
;
A
#
# COMPACT_ATOMS: atom_id res chain seq x y z
N MET A 1 -8.65 23.39 6.71
CA MET A 1 -7.95 23.08 5.44
C MET A 1 -6.48 23.54 5.40
N LYS A 2 -6.11 24.77 5.82
CA LYS A 2 -4.71 25.29 5.74
C LYS A 2 -3.66 24.47 6.52
N ARG A 3 -3.98 24.04 7.75
CA ARG A 3 -3.07 23.22 8.60
C ARG A 3 -2.76 21.83 8.03
N ARG A 4 -3.76 21.16 7.42
CA ARG A 4 -3.58 19.83 6.82
C ARG A 4 -2.70 19.88 5.57
N LYS A 5 -2.88 20.90 4.71
CA LYS A 5 -2.01 21.13 3.55
C LYS A 5 -0.55 21.39 3.96
N GLN A 6 -0.33 22.22 4.98
CA GLN A 6 1.02 22.48 5.50
C GLN A 6 1.68 21.25 6.12
N ALA A 7 0.91 20.39 6.79
CA ALA A 7 1.43 19.15 7.36
C ALA A 7 1.85 18.15 6.27
N ILE A 8 1.05 18.01 5.21
CA ILE A 8 1.38 17.16 4.05
C ILE A 8 2.65 17.67 3.37
N GLU A 9 2.72 18.97 3.07
CA GLU A 9 3.89 19.60 2.44
C GLU A 9 5.18 19.37 3.23
N ARG A 10 5.11 19.43 4.57
CA ARG A 10 6.25 19.14 5.44
C ARG A 10 6.67 17.68 5.31
N LYS A 11 5.73 16.74 5.40
CA LYS A 11 6.06 15.31 5.28
C LYS A 11 6.61 14.95 3.88
N ARG A 12 6.15 15.60 2.81
CA ARG A 12 6.70 15.43 1.46
C ARG A 12 8.17 15.86 1.39
N LYS A 13 8.50 17.02 1.95
CA LYS A 13 9.90 17.47 2.05
C LYS A 13 10.76 16.53 2.87
N GLU A 14 10.21 15.99 3.96
CA GLU A 14 10.92 14.96 4.74
C GLU A 14 11.21 13.70 3.93
N TYR A 15 10.26 13.26 3.09
CA TYR A 15 10.46 12.13 2.19
C TYR A 15 11.54 12.42 1.15
N GLU A 16 11.52 13.59 0.51
CA GLU A 16 12.55 14.02 -0.45
C GLU A 16 13.94 14.06 0.19
N SER A 17 14.06 14.66 1.37
CA SER A 17 15.33 14.67 2.11
C SER A 17 15.80 13.26 2.48
N LEU A 18 14.88 12.35 2.84
CA LEU A 18 15.22 10.96 3.12
C LEU A 18 15.74 10.25 1.86
N LEU A 19 15.09 10.45 0.72
CA LEU A 19 15.56 9.92 -0.56
C LEU A 19 16.97 10.41 -0.89
N GLU A 20 17.23 11.71 -0.74
CA GLU A 20 18.55 12.29 -1.03
C GLU A 20 19.62 11.66 -0.13
N ASN A 21 19.36 11.52 1.17
CA ASN A 21 20.31 10.94 2.11
C ASN A 21 20.58 9.45 1.87
N VAL A 22 19.56 8.69 1.43
CA VAL A 22 19.66 7.24 1.25
C VAL A 22 20.27 6.87 -0.10
N PHE A 23 19.92 7.60 -1.16
CA PHE A 23 20.24 7.21 -2.54
C PHE A 23 21.32 8.07 -3.21
N THR A 24 21.69 9.24 -2.64
CA THR A 24 22.72 10.13 -3.23
C THR A 24 24.09 9.93 -2.59
N ASP A 25 24.15 9.77 -1.26
CA ASP A 25 25.40 9.43 -0.59
C ASP A 25 25.64 7.93 -0.71
N LYS A 26 26.73 7.57 -1.39
CA LYS A 26 27.31 6.24 -1.60
C LYS A 26 26.57 5.10 -0.88
N GLN A 27 26.14 4.09 -1.66
CA GLN A 27 25.51 2.78 -1.31
C GLN A 27 25.99 2.03 -0.02
N GLU A 28 26.90 2.57 0.77
CA GLU A 28 27.32 2.13 2.11
C GLU A 28 26.24 2.31 3.19
N THR A 29 25.36 3.32 3.11
CA THR A 29 24.28 3.53 4.10
C THR A 29 23.04 2.69 3.84
N LEU A 30 22.96 2.06 2.66
CA LEU A 30 21.83 1.23 2.28
C LEU A 30 21.88 -0.09 3.04
N ASP A 31 20.80 -0.44 3.73
CA ASP A 31 20.62 -1.81 4.22
C ASP A 31 20.42 -2.72 3.01
N LYS A 32 21.52 -3.32 2.58
CA LYS A 32 21.57 -4.17 1.39
C LYS A 32 20.68 -5.40 1.52
N VAL A 33 20.46 -5.89 2.74
CA VAL A 33 19.61 -7.07 2.98
C VAL A 33 18.15 -6.68 2.77
N MET A 34 17.71 -5.59 3.40
CA MET A 34 16.35 -5.08 3.25
C MET A 34 16.05 -4.69 1.80
N TRP A 35 16.96 -3.94 1.16
CA TRP A 35 16.80 -3.55 -0.24
C TRP A 35 16.74 -4.76 -1.17
N HIS A 36 17.59 -5.77 -0.94
CA HIS A 36 17.57 -7.00 -1.73
C HIS A 36 16.22 -7.72 -1.61
N GLN A 37 15.66 -7.81 -0.40
CA GLN A 37 14.36 -8.44 -0.18
C GLN A 37 13.24 -7.70 -0.93
N ILE A 38 13.18 -6.38 -0.81
CA ILE A 38 12.22 -5.54 -1.55
C ILE A 38 12.37 -5.75 -3.06
N SER A 39 13.60 -5.80 -3.57
CA SER A 39 13.88 -5.99 -5.00
C SER A 39 13.44 -7.35 -5.55
N ILE A 40 13.30 -8.37 -4.67
CA ILE A 40 12.78 -9.69 -5.02
C ILE A 40 11.25 -9.71 -4.96
N ASP A 41 10.65 -9.02 -4.00
CA ASP A 41 9.21 -9.09 -3.74
C ASP A 41 8.40 -8.21 -4.71
N ILE A 42 8.93 -7.03 -5.08
CA ILE A 42 8.24 -6.11 -5.99
C ILE A 42 7.89 -6.73 -7.34
N PRO A 43 8.81 -7.40 -8.07
CA PRO A 43 8.47 -8.05 -9.34
C PRO A 43 7.48 -9.21 -9.20
N ARG A 44 7.33 -9.77 -7.99
CA ARG A 44 6.37 -10.84 -7.68
C ARG A 44 5.00 -10.30 -7.22
N THR A 45 4.87 -8.99 -7.03
CA THR A 45 3.63 -8.35 -6.62
C THR A 45 2.69 -8.25 -7.83
N TYR A 46 1.56 -8.96 -7.77
CA TYR A 46 0.54 -9.00 -8.84
C TYR A 46 1.10 -9.20 -10.28
N PRO A 47 1.82 -10.29 -10.55
CA PRO A 47 2.58 -10.47 -11.79
C PRO A 47 1.72 -10.61 -13.06
N SER A 48 0.43 -10.87 -12.89
CA SER A 48 -0.56 -10.97 -13.97
C SER A 48 -0.99 -9.61 -14.52
N ILE A 49 -0.71 -8.50 -13.81
CA ILE A 49 -1.15 -7.16 -14.18
C ILE A 49 0.03 -6.39 -14.79
N ASN A 50 -0.12 -5.90 -16.03
CA ASN A 50 0.93 -5.20 -16.78
C ASN A 50 1.50 -4.00 -16.03
N TYR A 51 0.62 -3.22 -15.41
CA TYR A 51 0.97 -2.04 -14.61
C TYR A 51 2.09 -2.31 -13.58
N PHE A 52 2.05 -3.45 -12.87
CA PHE A 52 3.06 -3.79 -11.86
C PHE A 52 4.37 -4.34 -12.46
N ARG A 53 4.39 -4.64 -13.76
CA ARG A 53 5.61 -5.05 -14.48
C ARG A 53 6.43 -3.85 -14.98
N ASN A 54 5.84 -2.65 -15.03
CA ASN A 54 6.54 -1.45 -15.46
C ASN A 54 7.65 -1.04 -14.48
N GLN A 55 8.84 -0.74 -15.00
CA GLN A 55 10.02 -0.47 -14.18
C GLN A 55 9.90 0.84 -13.38
N THR A 56 9.21 1.85 -13.91
CA THR A 56 8.95 3.12 -13.23
C THR A 56 8.12 2.89 -11.97
N VAL A 57 7.06 2.07 -12.09
CA VAL A 57 6.20 1.67 -10.95
C VAL A 57 6.99 0.85 -9.94
N GLN A 58 7.75 -0.16 -10.38
CA GLN A 58 8.54 -1.01 -9.48
C GLN A 58 9.59 -0.22 -8.69
N ASN A 59 10.34 0.67 -9.38
CA ASN A 59 11.36 1.49 -8.75
C ASN A 59 10.76 2.45 -7.70
N SER A 60 9.61 3.04 -8.03
CA SER A 60 8.88 3.96 -7.17
C SER A 60 8.35 3.27 -5.91
N LEU A 61 7.75 2.09 -6.07
CA LEU A 61 7.30 1.24 -4.96
C LEU A 61 8.47 0.80 -4.08
N ALA A 62 9.58 0.37 -4.68
CA ALA A 62 10.77 -0.07 -3.94
C ALA A 62 11.35 1.05 -3.07
N ARG A 63 11.47 2.27 -3.61
CA ARG A 63 11.89 3.46 -2.84
C ARG A 63 10.94 3.75 -1.68
N THR A 64 9.64 3.78 -1.97
CA THR A 64 8.60 4.06 -0.97
C THR A 64 8.66 3.07 0.19
N LEU A 65 8.72 1.76 -0.12
CA LEU A 65 8.81 0.68 0.87
C LEU A 65 10.09 0.74 1.69
N TYR A 66 11.22 1.01 1.05
CA TYR A 66 12.50 1.14 1.75
C TYR A 66 12.47 2.31 2.73
N CYS A 67 12.05 3.49 2.27
CA CYS A 67 11.88 4.66 3.12
C CYS A 67 10.91 4.40 4.27
N TRP A 68 9.80 3.69 4.02
CA TRP A 68 8.86 3.30 5.07
C TRP A 68 9.52 2.39 6.11
N ALA A 69 10.22 1.35 5.68
CA ALA A 69 10.84 0.36 6.56
C ALA A 69 11.94 0.97 7.44
N THR A 70 12.74 1.90 6.92
CA THR A 70 13.76 2.62 7.72
C THR A 70 13.17 3.45 8.86
N ARG A 71 11.92 3.93 8.74
CA ARG A 71 11.24 4.65 9.83
C ARG A 71 10.55 3.74 10.85
N HIS A 72 10.44 2.45 10.58
CA HIS A 72 9.80 1.47 11.46
C HIS A 72 10.80 0.36 11.83
N PRO A 73 11.90 0.67 12.54
CA PRO A 73 13.00 -0.28 12.79
C PRO A 73 12.57 -1.51 13.62
N ALA A 74 11.46 -1.42 14.36
CA ALA A 74 10.92 -2.57 15.10
C ALA A 74 10.33 -3.64 14.16
N SER A 75 9.80 -3.25 13.01
CA SER A 75 9.18 -4.14 12.03
C SER A 75 10.10 -4.40 10.83
N GLY A 76 10.80 -3.37 10.36
CA GLY A 76 11.54 -3.40 9.10
C GLY A 76 10.62 -3.71 7.91
N TYR A 77 11.19 -4.21 6.81
CA TYR A 77 10.40 -4.74 5.70
C TYR A 77 9.93 -6.16 5.99
N VAL A 78 8.65 -6.43 5.78
CA VAL A 78 8.03 -7.76 5.93
C VAL A 78 7.23 -8.07 4.67
N GLN A 79 7.42 -9.27 4.12
CA GLN A 79 6.69 -9.75 2.95
C GLN A 79 5.16 -9.62 3.18
N GLY A 80 4.47 -9.04 2.20
CA GLY A 80 3.04 -8.72 2.26
C GLY A 80 2.76 -7.22 2.31
N ILE A 81 3.67 -6.41 2.86
CA ILE A 81 3.49 -4.95 2.85
C ILE A 81 3.62 -4.36 1.43
N ASN A 82 4.35 -5.04 0.54
CA ASN A 82 4.44 -4.72 -0.87
C ASN A 82 3.07 -4.80 -1.57
N ASP A 83 2.25 -5.79 -1.24
CA ASP A 83 0.93 -5.97 -1.84
C ASP A 83 0.01 -4.80 -1.43
N LEU A 84 0.06 -4.41 -0.16
CA LEU A 84 -0.69 -3.27 0.35
C LEU A 84 -0.23 -1.95 -0.28
N ALA A 85 1.08 -1.69 -0.27
CA ALA A 85 1.66 -0.46 -0.83
C ALA A 85 1.32 -0.31 -2.33
N SER A 86 1.30 -1.42 -3.07
CA SER A 86 0.97 -1.47 -4.49
C SER A 86 -0.45 -1.00 -4.81
N VAL A 87 -1.43 -1.35 -3.98
CA VAL A 87 -2.82 -0.89 -4.13
C VAL A 87 -2.94 0.61 -3.89
N PHE A 88 -2.28 1.14 -2.85
CA PHE A 88 -2.35 2.57 -2.58
C PHE A 88 -1.62 3.41 -3.61
N TYR A 89 -0.45 2.94 -4.03
CA TYR A 89 0.30 3.58 -5.09
C TYR A 89 -0.54 3.71 -6.36
N SER A 90 -1.30 2.68 -6.73
CA SER A 90 -2.17 2.72 -7.91
C SER A 90 -3.32 3.73 -7.74
N VAL A 91 -3.95 3.79 -6.55
CA VAL A 91 -4.99 4.79 -6.24
C VAL A 91 -4.45 6.22 -6.31
N PHE A 92 -3.28 6.47 -5.71
CA PHE A 92 -2.66 7.80 -5.76
C PHE A 92 -2.24 8.16 -7.17
N LEU A 93 -1.57 7.27 -7.89
CA LEU A 93 -1.16 7.52 -9.27
C LEU A 93 -2.36 7.84 -10.17
N SER A 94 -3.46 7.09 -10.05
CA SER A 94 -4.72 7.37 -10.75
C SER A 94 -5.25 8.75 -10.41
N ARG A 95 -5.20 9.15 -9.13
CA ARG A 95 -5.63 10.48 -8.69
C ARG A 95 -4.80 11.62 -9.28
N TYR A 96 -3.48 11.46 -9.40
CA TYR A 96 -2.59 12.51 -9.92
C TYR A 96 -2.65 12.62 -11.44
N THR A 97 -2.75 11.48 -12.13
CA THR A 97 -2.70 11.42 -13.59
C THR A 97 -4.08 11.47 -14.25
N GLY A 98 -5.13 11.10 -13.51
CA GLY A 98 -6.46 10.86 -14.04
C GLY A 98 -6.58 9.57 -14.86
N PHE A 99 -5.51 8.78 -14.96
CA PHE A 99 -5.53 7.52 -15.69
C PHE A 99 -6.16 6.40 -14.87
N ASP A 100 -6.87 5.52 -15.55
CA ASP A 100 -7.23 4.22 -14.99
C ASP A 100 -6.00 3.30 -15.07
N VAL A 101 -5.49 2.93 -13.89
CA VAL A 101 -4.29 2.10 -13.74
C VAL A 101 -4.43 0.70 -14.35
N LEU A 102 -5.65 0.22 -14.56
CA LEU A 102 -5.88 -1.07 -15.21
C LEU A 102 -5.79 -1.01 -16.75
N SER A 103 -5.87 0.20 -17.33
CA SER A 103 -5.85 0.43 -18.78
C SER A 103 -4.70 1.32 -19.25
N ILE A 104 -3.90 1.89 -18.34
CA ILE A 104 -2.73 2.70 -18.66
C ILE A 104 -1.65 1.90 -19.41
N SER A 105 -1.08 2.49 -20.47
CA SER A 105 0.02 1.88 -21.21
C SER A 105 1.39 2.18 -20.58
N ASP A 106 2.40 1.36 -20.89
CA ASP A 106 3.77 1.60 -20.42
C ASP A 106 4.32 2.96 -20.87
N GLU A 107 4.03 3.36 -22.11
CA GLU A 107 4.43 4.67 -22.63
C GLU A 107 3.79 5.83 -21.86
N GLN A 108 2.54 5.69 -21.43
CA GLN A 108 1.91 6.70 -20.59
C GLN A 108 2.56 6.79 -19.21
N ILE A 109 2.92 5.64 -18.62
CA ILE A 109 3.62 5.59 -17.32
C ILE A 109 5.00 6.24 -17.43
N ASP A 110 5.76 5.90 -18.46
CA ASP A 110 7.14 6.37 -18.64
C ASP A 110 7.22 7.87 -18.98
N ASN A 111 6.12 8.44 -19.50
CA ASN A 111 5.98 9.87 -19.74
C ASN A 111 5.48 10.67 -18.52
N ILE A 112 5.19 10.02 -17.38
CA ILE A 112 4.81 10.73 -16.16
C ILE A 112 6.02 11.50 -15.65
N ASP A 113 5.84 12.80 -15.43
CA ASP A 113 6.86 13.69 -14.92
C ASP A 113 7.36 13.24 -13.54
N GLU A 114 8.68 13.29 -13.35
CA GLU A 114 9.37 12.81 -12.13
C GLU A 114 8.83 13.48 -10.86
N LYS A 115 8.42 14.75 -10.97
CA LYS A 115 7.79 15.48 -9.89
C LYS A 115 6.49 14.80 -9.43
N THR A 116 5.66 14.39 -10.37
CA THR A 116 4.39 13.70 -10.09
C THR A 116 4.66 12.34 -9.43
N ILE A 117 5.65 11.59 -9.90
CA ILE A 117 6.07 10.33 -9.26
C ILE A 117 6.51 10.57 -7.81
N LYS A 118 7.36 11.57 -7.55
CA LYS A 118 7.81 11.92 -6.19
C LYS A 118 6.65 12.35 -5.28
N GLU A 119 5.66 13.07 -5.80
CA GLU A 119 4.47 13.43 -5.03
C GLU A 119 3.61 12.20 -4.67
N VAL A 120 3.46 11.24 -5.60
CA VAL A 120 2.76 9.98 -5.36
C VAL A 120 3.49 9.12 -4.33
N GLU A 121 4.81 8.95 -4.47
CA GLU A 121 5.65 8.24 -3.51
C GLU A 121 5.54 8.85 -2.11
N ALA A 122 5.67 10.17 -2.02
CA ALA A 122 5.59 10.88 -0.77
C ALA A 122 4.21 10.71 -0.12
N ASP A 123 3.12 10.82 -0.87
CA ASP A 123 1.77 10.62 -0.32
C ASP A 123 1.55 9.17 0.14
N CYS A 124 2.02 8.19 -0.63
CA CYS A 124 2.01 6.79 -0.24
C CYS A 124 2.86 6.55 1.03
N TYR A 125 3.97 7.26 1.17
CA TYR A 125 4.83 7.23 2.35
C TYR A 125 4.26 7.98 3.57
N CYS A 126 3.36 8.94 3.37
CA CYS A 126 2.84 9.84 4.41
C CYS A 126 1.59 9.33 5.14
N GLU A 127 0.92 8.33 4.58
CA GLU A 127 -0.23 7.61 5.18
C GLU A 127 0.08 6.39 6.13
N PRO A 128 1.28 6.18 6.75
CA PRO A 128 1.57 5.06 7.65
C PRO A 128 0.59 4.91 8.81
N ASP A 129 0.18 6.03 9.43
CA ASP A 129 -0.79 6.04 10.53
C ASP A 129 -2.20 5.60 10.07
N GLY A 130 -2.46 5.70 8.76
CA GLY A 130 -3.66 5.18 8.12
C GLY A 130 -3.58 3.67 7.90
N PHE A 131 -2.46 3.17 7.39
CA PHE A 131 -2.32 1.79 6.91
C PHE A 131 -2.37 0.72 8.00
N GLU A 132 -1.49 0.79 9.00
CA GLU A 132 -1.42 -0.25 10.04
C GLU A 132 -2.72 -0.27 10.87
N GLU A 133 -3.20 0.92 11.24
CA GLU A 133 -4.41 1.06 12.05
C GLU A 133 -5.66 0.69 11.25
N PHE A 134 -5.85 1.20 10.02
CA PHE A 134 -7.07 0.94 9.25
C PHE A 134 -7.11 -0.47 8.66
N HIS A 135 -5.99 -1.02 8.19
CA HIS A 135 -5.94 -2.37 7.64
C HIS A 135 -6.38 -3.41 8.68
N LEU A 136 -5.95 -3.24 9.94
CA LEU A 136 -6.41 -4.09 11.04
C LEU A 136 -7.95 -4.10 11.14
N TYR A 137 -8.59 -2.94 11.08
CA TYR A 137 -10.05 -2.84 11.12
C TYR A 137 -10.72 -3.36 9.84
N THR A 138 -10.10 -3.22 8.67
CA THR A 138 -10.59 -3.82 7.42
C THR A 138 -10.54 -5.34 7.47
N CYS A 139 -9.45 -5.93 7.97
CA CYS A 139 -9.35 -7.37 8.19
C CYS A 139 -10.37 -7.86 9.22
N ALA A 140 -10.55 -7.12 10.33
CA ALA A 140 -11.57 -7.44 11.32
C ALA A 140 -12.98 -7.42 10.72
N ALA A 141 -13.34 -6.38 9.96
CA ALA A 141 -14.62 -6.28 9.28
C ALA A 141 -14.84 -7.44 8.28
N LEU A 142 -13.80 -7.80 7.53
CA LEU A 142 -13.85 -8.89 6.56
C LEU A 142 -14.10 -10.24 7.23
N LEU A 143 -13.39 -10.53 8.33
CA LEU A 143 -13.59 -11.76 9.09
C LEU A 143 -14.99 -11.82 9.72
N LEU A 144 -15.49 -10.70 10.25
CA LEU A 144 -16.84 -10.60 10.81
C LEU A 144 -17.93 -10.83 9.74
N LYS A 145 -17.73 -10.32 8.52
CA LYS A 145 -18.65 -10.55 7.39
C LYS A 145 -18.84 -12.04 7.09
N PHE A 146 -17.79 -12.85 7.25
CA PHE A 146 -17.84 -14.29 7.06
C PHE A 146 -18.00 -15.09 8.37
N GLY A 147 -18.19 -14.44 9.53
CA GLY A 147 -18.19 -15.06 10.84
C GLY A 147 -19.15 -16.26 10.96
N ASN A 148 -20.37 -16.11 10.44
CA ASN A 148 -21.39 -17.19 10.46
C ASN A 148 -20.98 -18.47 9.70
N VAL A 149 -20.05 -18.34 8.74
CA VAL A 149 -19.48 -19.44 7.95
C VAL A 149 -18.23 -19.97 8.63
N LEU A 150 -17.33 -19.07 9.03
CA LEU A 150 -16.06 -19.40 9.70
C LEU A 150 -16.27 -20.15 11.03
N GLU A 151 -17.29 -19.79 11.82
CA GLU A 151 -17.60 -20.45 13.09
C GLU A 151 -18.03 -21.93 12.94
N LYS A 152 -18.42 -22.35 11.73
CA LYS A 152 -18.87 -23.72 11.44
C LYS A 152 -17.77 -24.58 10.81
N MET A 153 -16.64 -23.98 10.47
CA MET A 153 -15.50 -24.64 9.83
C MET A 153 -14.51 -25.12 10.88
N ASP A 154 -13.79 -26.20 10.58
CA ASP A 154 -12.61 -26.55 11.35
C ASP A 154 -11.42 -25.66 10.95
N PHE A 155 -10.31 -25.78 11.68
CA PHE A 155 -9.13 -24.94 11.42
C PHE A 155 -8.58 -25.07 10.00
N GLN A 156 -8.59 -26.29 9.44
CA GLN A 156 -8.04 -26.54 8.11
C GLN A 156 -8.96 -25.92 7.04
N ASP A 157 -10.26 -26.04 7.22
CA ASP A 157 -11.27 -25.44 6.34
C ASP A 157 -11.24 -23.92 6.40
N VAL A 158 -11.07 -23.32 7.59
CA VAL A 158 -10.88 -21.87 7.74
C VAL A 158 -9.66 -21.40 6.95
N LEU A 159 -8.53 -22.11 7.05
CA LEU A 159 -7.31 -21.74 6.33
C LEU A 159 -7.51 -21.80 4.82
N LEU A 160 -8.11 -22.88 4.31
CA LEU A 160 -8.39 -23.05 2.89
C LEU A 160 -9.37 -21.99 2.37
N PHE A 161 -10.40 -21.66 3.17
CA PHE A 161 -11.36 -20.62 2.84
C PHE A 161 -10.68 -19.24 2.74
N LEU A 162 -9.89 -18.85 3.75
CA LEU A 162 -9.20 -17.56 3.77
C LEU A 162 -8.16 -17.44 2.65
N GLN A 163 -7.49 -18.53 2.27
CA GLN A 163 -6.56 -18.56 1.14
C GLN A 163 -7.25 -18.48 -0.23
N GLY A 164 -8.50 -18.93 -0.32
CA GLY A 164 -9.33 -18.89 -1.54
C GLY A 164 -10.34 -17.74 -1.58
N LEU A 165 -10.16 -16.72 -0.73
CA LEU A 165 -11.10 -15.61 -0.57
C LEU A 165 -11.24 -14.77 -1.85
N ASP A 166 -10.22 -14.78 -2.71
CA ASP A 166 -10.24 -14.15 -4.03
C ASP A 166 -11.46 -14.56 -4.86
N ARG A 167 -11.89 -15.82 -4.76
CA ARG A 167 -13.08 -16.35 -5.46
C ARG A 167 -14.37 -15.74 -4.97
N GLU A 168 -14.49 -15.52 -3.66
CA GLU A 168 -15.66 -14.89 -3.05
C GLU A 168 -15.67 -13.37 -3.37
N LEU A 169 -14.50 -12.73 -3.33
CA LEU A 169 -14.34 -11.32 -3.63
C LEU A 169 -14.53 -10.99 -5.12
N LEU A 170 -14.27 -11.94 -6.03
CA LEU A 170 -14.52 -11.77 -7.47
C LEU A 170 -15.99 -11.48 -7.80
N ALA A 171 -16.92 -11.93 -6.95
CA ALA A 171 -18.35 -11.65 -7.10
C ALA A 171 -18.77 -10.29 -6.50
N TRP A 172 -17.87 -9.59 -5.80
CA TRP A 172 -18.21 -8.34 -5.14
C TRP A 172 -18.39 -7.19 -6.14
N SER A 173 -19.42 -6.40 -5.88
CA SER A 173 -19.60 -5.11 -6.52
C SER A 173 -18.82 -4.01 -5.78
N PRO A 174 -18.63 -2.83 -6.39
CA PRO A 174 -18.07 -1.67 -5.68
C PRO A 174 -18.84 -1.33 -4.39
N VAL A 175 -20.15 -1.58 -4.36
CA VAL A 175 -21.00 -1.34 -3.18
C VAL A 175 -20.61 -2.25 -2.02
N ASP A 176 -20.25 -3.51 -2.30
CA ASP A 176 -19.83 -4.46 -1.26
C ASP A 176 -18.50 -4.06 -0.63
N VAL A 177 -17.60 -3.49 -1.44
CA VAL A 177 -16.32 -2.93 -0.98
C VAL A 177 -16.56 -1.68 -0.14
N ASP A 178 -17.40 -0.75 -0.60
CA ASP A 178 -17.74 0.47 0.15
C ASP A 178 -18.39 0.16 1.49
N LEU A 179 -19.26 -0.85 1.54
CA LEU A 179 -19.89 -1.29 2.78
C LEU A 179 -18.85 -1.83 3.77
N LEU A 180 -17.95 -2.70 3.30
CA LEU A 180 -16.86 -3.25 4.13
C LEU A 180 -15.96 -2.13 4.69
N LEU A 181 -15.58 -1.17 3.84
CA LEU A 181 -14.74 -0.05 4.24
C LEU A 181 -15.46 0.87 5.24
N SER A 182 -16.76 1.05 5.07
CA SER A 182 -17.59 1.83 6.01
C SER A 182 -17.65 1.16 7.39
N GLU A 183 -17.83 -0.16 7.43
CA GLU A 183 -17.79 -0.93 8.69
C GLU A 183 -16.42 -0.86 9.35
N ALA A 184 -15.34 -1.04 8.58
CA ALA A 184 -13.97 -0.91 9.06
C ALA A 184 -13.70 0.49 9.65
N TYR A 185 -14.20 1.54 9.00
CA TYR A 185 -14.08 2.90 9.50
C TYR A 185 -14.84 3.11 10.81
N MET A 186 -16.06 2.57 10.91
CA MET A 186 -16.83 2.60 12.16
C MET A 186 -16.08 1.90 13.30
N TYR A 187 -15.51 0.72 13.06
CA TYR A 187 -14.70 0.03 14.06
C TYR A 187 -13.47 0.83 14.45
N LYS A 188 -12.78 1.44 13.48
CA LYS A 188 -11.67 2.35 13.77
C LYS A 188 -12.11 3.49 14.69
N CYS A 189 -13.21 4.17 14.40
CA CYS A 189 -13.71 5.26 15.24
C CYS A 189 -14.09 4.78 16.65
N LEU A 190 -14.69 3.60 16.78
CA LEU A 190 -15.13 3.06 18.07
C LEU A 190 -13.96 2.59 18.95
N TYR A 191 -12.93 2.00 18.36
CA TYR A 191 -11.89 1.29 19.11
C TYR A 191 -10.51 1.96 19.10
N SER A 192 -10.24 2.94 18.23
CA SER A 192 -8.97 3.69 18.24
C SER A 192 -8.83 4.71 19.38
N GLY A 193 -9.88 4.92 20.19
CA GLY A 193 -9.85 5.82 21.35
C GLY A 193 -9.67 7.31 21.01
N LYS A 194 -9.69 7.69 19.72
CA LYS A 194 -9.62 9.07 19.25
C LYS A 194 -11.03 9.67 19.16
N VAL A 195 -11.64 9.96 20.32
CA VAL A 195 -12.78 10.90 20.44
C VAL A 195 -12.26 12.27 20.83
#